data_AF-A0A3P1UKQ5-F1
#
_entry.id   AF-A0A3P1UKQ5-F1
#
_cell.length_a   1.000
_cell.length_b   1.000
_cell.length_c   1.000
_cell.angle_alpha   90.00
_cell.angle_beta   90.00
_cell.angle_gamma   90.00
#
_symmetry.space_group_name_H-M   'P 1'
#
loop_
_entity.id
_entity.type
_entity.pdbx_description
1 polymer ?
#
loop_
_entity_poly.entity_id
_entity_poly.type
_entity_poly.pdbx_seq_one_letter_code
_entity_poly.pdbx_strand_id
1 'polypeptide(L)'
;MKRMKQRLAGDMWGRTLEEWIDTLGLEQVDDPQIQKPIYRKVSFGPMALTGEIEELISSQIRELREIREMPRTVLAPLLGLHH
;
A
#
# COMPACT_ATOMS: atom_id res chain seq x y z
N MET A 1 -11.50 2.27 -25.92
CA MET A 1 -11.04 2.91 -24.68
C MET A 1 -10.47 1.83 -23.74
N LYS A 2 -9.33 2.11 -23.11
CA LYS A 2 -8.35 1.18 -22.52
C LYS A 2 -8.92 0.07 -21.62
N ARG A 3 -8.60 -1.19 -21.95
CA ARG A 3 -8.42 -2.27 -20.95
C ARG A 3 -6.95 -2.28 -20.52
N MET A 4 -6.67 -2.28 -19.23
CA MET A 4 -5.36 -2.65 -18.67
C MET A 4 -5.62 -3.30 -17.30
N LYS A 5 -5.94 -4.59 -17.32
CA LYS A 5 -5.05 -5.71 -16.98
C LYS A 5 -4.95 -5.97 -15.48
N GLN A 6 -5.60 -7.06 -15.11
CA GLN A 6 -5.37 -7.85 -13.91
C GLN A 6 -3.89 -8.26 -13.77
N ARG A 7 -3.54 -8.65 -12.54
CA ARG A 7 -2.45 -9.56 -12.09
C ARG A 7 -1.15 -8.90 -11.63
N LEU A 8 -1.10 -8.53 -10.35
CA LEU A 8 0.16 -8.35 -9.61
C LEU A 8 0.82 -9.68 -9.19
N ALA A 9 0.15 -10.82 -9.38
CA ALA A 9 0.67 -12.13 -8.96
C ALA A 9 1.40 -12.92 -10.08
N GLY A 10 1.34 -12.47 -11.34
CA GLY A 10 1.87 -13.21 -12.50
C GLY A 10 3.33 -12.94 -12.85
N ASP A 11 3.89 -11.80 -12.42
CA ASP A 11 5.18 -11.29 -12.92
C ASP A 11 6.31 -11.38 -11.87
N MET A 12 6.18 -12.27 -10.88
CA MET A 12 7.21 -12.46 -9.83
C MET A 12 8.40 -13.30 -10.32
N TRP A 13 8.32 -13.92 -11.49
CA TRP A 13 9.38 -14.74 -12.08
C TRP A 13 9.93 -14.05 -13.33
N GLY A 14 11.18 -13.60 -13.26
CA GLY A 14 11.92 -13.11 -14.43
C GLY A 14 12.42 -11.66 -14.37
N ARG A 15 12.01 -10.87 -13.37
CA ARG A 15 12.59 -9.53 -13.15
C ARG A 15 13.81 -9.57 -12.24
N THR A 16 14.86 -8.85 -12.58
CA THR A 16 16.01 -8.65 -11.69
C THR A 16 15.66 -7.69 -10.55
N LEU A 17 16.48 -7.66 -9.50
CA LEU A 17 16.29 -6.73 -8.39
C LEU A 17 16.33 -5.28 -8.87
N GLU A 18 17.21 -4.96 -9.80
CA GLU A 18 17.36 -3.63 -10.40
C GLU A 18 16.10 -3.22 -11.16
N GLU A 19 15.49 -4.13 -11.92
CA GLU A 19 14.24 -3.87 -12.62
C GLU A 19 13.09 -3.60 -11.65
N TRP A 20 13.08 -4.27 -10.50
CA TRP A 20 12.10 -4.00 -9.43
C TRP A 20 12.32 -2.64 -8.77
N ILE A 21 13.57 -2.30 -8.48
CA ILE A 21 13.95 -1.00 -7.89
C ILE A 21 13.49 0.12 -8.81
N ASP A 22 13.79 0.03 -10.11
CA ASP A 22 13.44 1.05 -11.10
C ASP A 22 11.93 1.13 -11.33
N THR A 23 11.27 -0.01 -11.60
CA THR A 23 9.83 -0.05 -11.91
C THR A 23 8.98 0.50 -10.77
N LEU A 24 9.38 0.26 -9.52
CA LEU A 24 8.62 0.68 -8.34
C LEU A 24 9.11 2.00 -7.72
N GLY A 25 10.22 2.56 -8.22
CA GLY A 25 10.86 3.76 -7.69
C GLY A 25 11.30 3.58 -6.23
N LEU A 26 12.04 2.50 -5.95
CA LEU A 26 12.53 2.18 -4.62
C LEU A 26 13.91 2.81 -4.38
N GLU A 27 14.17 3.17 -3.13
CA GLU A 27 15.48 3.59 -2.66
C GLU A 27 15.99 2.59 -1.61
N GLN A 28 17.30 2.37 -1.60
CA GLN A 28 17.93 1.58 -0.55
C GLN A 28 17.91 2.38 0.76
N VAL A 29 17.41 1.77 1.83
CA VAL A 29 17.33 2.33 3.17
C VAL A 29 18.14 1.45 4.12
N ASP A 30 19.01 2.08 4.90
CA ASP A 30 19.71 1.41 5.98
C ASP A 30 18.78 1.26 7.18
N ASP A 31 18.55 0.01 7.57
CA ASP A 31 17.77 -0.34 8.74
C ASP A 31 18.68 -1.05 9.76
N PRO A 32 18.99 -0.43 10.91
CA PRO A 32 19.96 -0.97 11.86
C PRO A 32 19.52 -2.29 12.49
N GLN A 33 18.24 -2.67 12.38
CA GLN A 33 17.70 -3.93 12.90
C GLN A 33 17.79 -5.06 11.86
N ILE A 34 18.05 -4.74 10.59
CA ILE A 34 18.06 -5.69 9.48
C ILE A 34 19.43 -5.64 8.80
N GLN A 35 20.22 -6.71 8.98
CA GLN A 35 21.57 -6.83 8.42
C GLN A 35 21.60 -7.07 6.89
N LYS A 36 20.53 -6.69 6.18
CA LYS A 36 20.37 -6.87 4.74
C LYS A 36 19.87 -5.56 4.13
N PRO A 37 20.23 -5.24 2.87
CA PRO A 37 19.72 -4.06 2.21
C PRO A 37 18.19 -4.13 2.11
N ILE A 38 17.52 -3.05 2.50
CA ILE A 38 16.08 -2.90 2.35
C ILE A 38 15.83 -1.84 1.27
N TYR A 39 14.90 -2.12 0.37
CA TYR A 39 14.47 -1.18 -0.65
C TYR A 39 13.05 -0.71 -0.33
N ARG A 40 12.87 0.58 -0.06
CA ARG A 40 11.58 1.18 0.29
C ARG A 40 11.26 2.30 -0.69
N LYS A 41 9.98 2.52 -0.95
CA LYS A 41 9.55 3.68 -1.71
C LYS A 41 9.87 4.94 -0.90
N VAL A 42 10.34 5.98 -1.56
CA VAL A 42 10.60 7.28 -0.92
C VAL A 42 9.34 7.72 -0.20
N SER A 43 9.47 8.03 1.09
CA SER A 43 8.35 8.62 1.82
C SER A 43 7.97 9.91 1.13
N PHE A 44 6.68 10.19 0.99
CA PHE A 44 6.18 11.40 0.32
C PHE A 44 6.44 12.69 1.14
N GLY A 45 7.52 12.73 1.92
CA GLY A 45 7.78 13.75 2.94
C GLY A 45 6.78 13.66 4.10
N PRO A 46 6.71 14.69 4.96
CA PRO A 46 5.61 14.86 5.89
C PRO A 46 4.32 15.04 5.08
N MET A 47 3.60 13.94 4.86
CA MET A 47 2.24 14.00 4.37
C MET A 47 1.40 14.63 5.47
N ALA A 48 1.03 15.90 5.30
CA ALA A 48 -0.08 16.45 6.05
C ALA A 48 -1.33 15.70 5.61
N LEU A 49 -1.88 14.85 6.49
CA LEU A 49 -3.27 14.43 6.34
C LEU A 49 -4.11 15.70 6.46
N THR A 50 -4.53 16.24 5.32
CA THR A 50 -5.54 17.28 5.31
C THR A 50 -6.87 16.63 5.66
N GLY A 51 -7.79 17.40 6.25
CA GLY A 51 -9.13 16.90 6.56
C GLY A 51 -9.85 16.34 5.32
N GLU A 52 -9.57 16.87 4.13
CA GLU A 52 -10.10 16.37 2.85
C GLU A 52 -9.58 14.96 2.50
N ILE A 53 -8.29 14.69 2.74
CA ILE A 53 -7.69 13.37 2.51
C ILE A 53 -8.23 12.37 3.53
N GLU A 54 -8.39 12.78 4.79
CA GLU A 54 -8.99 11.94 5.84
C GLU A 54 -10.44 11.56 5.51
N GLU A 55 -11.23 12.51 5.03
CA GLU A 55 -12.62 12.29 4.62
C GLU A 55 -12.69 11.33 3.42
N LEU A 56 -11.81 11.50 2.44
CA LEU A 56 -11.74 10.62 1.27
C LEU A 56 -11.36 9.19 1.65
N ILE A 57 -10.35 9.00 2.52
CA ILE A 57 -9.96 7.67 3.00
C ILE A 57 -11.12 7.05 3.78
N SER A 58 -11.75 7.80 4.68
CA SER A 58 -12.83 7.32 5.53
C SER A 58 -14.08 6.91 4.72
N SER A 59 -14.46 7.70 3.72
CA SER A 59 -15.59 7.42 2.83
C SER A 59 -15.34 6.17 1.97
N GLN A 60 -14.17 6.05 1.35
CA GLN A 60 -13.80 4.88 0.54
C GLN A 60 -13.78 3.59 1.38
N ILE A 61 -13.23 3.64 2.61
CA ILE A 61 -13.22 2.48 3.51
C ILE A 61 -14.64 2.09 3.89
N ARG A 62 -15.52 3.06 4.17
CA ARG A 62 -16.92 2.82 4.50
C ARG A 62 -17.68 2.17 3.34
N GLU A 63 -17.55 2.73 2.14
CA GLU A 63 -18.21 2.21 0.94
C GLU A 63 -17.77 0.76 0.64
N LEU A 64 -16.45 0.50 0.65
CA LEU A 64 -15.93 -0.85 0.41
C LEU A 64 -16.35 -1.85 1.48
N ARG A 65 -16.48 -1.42 2.74
CA ARG A 65 -17.00 -2.25 3.82
C ARG A 65 -18.45 -2.64 3.54
N GLU A 66 -19.27 -1.69 3.12
CA GLU A 66 -20.70 -1.90 2.82
C GLU A 66 -20.89 -2.81 1.61
N ILE A 67 -20.15 -2.58 0.51
CA ILE A 67 -20.15 -3.44 -0.68
C ILE A 67 -19.78 -4.89 -0.35
N ARG A 68 -18.88 -5.08 0.62
CA ARG A 68 -18.41 -6.39 1.06
C ARG A 68 -19.22 -6.98 2.22
N GLU A 69 -20.27 -6.30 2.66
CA GLU A 69 -21.10 -6.66 3.82
C GLU A 69 -20.26 -6.99 5.07
N MET A 70 -19.14 -6.27 5.23
CA MET A 70 -18.13 -6.61 6.23
C MET A 70 -18.47 -5.96 7.59
N PRO A 71 -18.61 -6.74 8.68
CA PRO A 71 -18.84 -6.17 10.01
C PRO A 71 -17.67 -5.28 10.45
N ARG A 72 -17.96 -4.23 11.22
CA ARG A 72 -16.92 -3.34 11.78
C ARG A 72 -15.92 -4.12 12.64
N THR A 73 -16.40 -5.14 13.37
CA THR A 73 -15.60 -6.05 14.20
C THR A 73 -14.56 -6.84 13.41
N VAL A 74 -14.81 -7.08 12.12
CA VAL A 74 -13.87 -7.75 11.22
C VAL A 74 -12.90 -6.74 10.59
N LEU A 75 -13.39 -5.57 10.21
CA LEU A 75 -12.58 -4.56 9.53
C LEU A 75 -11.55 -3.88 10.46
N ALA A 76 -11.93 -3.51 11.69
CA ALA A 76 -11.04 -2.67 12.50
C ALA A 76 -9.68 -3.32 12.83
N PRO A 77 -9.58 -4.63 13.15
CA PRO A 77 -8.29 -5.28 13.34
C PRO A 77 -7.39 -5.22 12.10
N LEU A 78 -7.96 -5.28 10.89
CA LEU A 78 -7.22 -5.16 9.62
C LEU A 78 -6.62 -3.77 9.41
N LEU A 79 -7.21 -2.76 10.04
CA LEU A 79 -6.73 -1.37 10.04
C LEU A 79 -5.82 -1.07 11.23
N GLY A 80 -5.49 -2.06 12.07
CA GLY A 80 -4.74 -1.85 13.30
C GLY A 80 -5.53 -1.09 14.37
N LEU A 81 -6.86 -1.06 14.26
CA LEU A 81 -7.76 -0.41 15.20
C LEU A 81 -8.30 -1.44 16.18
N HIS A 82 -8.22 -1.14 17.47
CA HIS A 82 -8.89 -1.91 18.52
C HIS A 82 -10.26 -1.28 18.81
N HIS A 83 -11.29 -2.12 18.96
CA HIS A 83 -12.62 -1.70 19.41
C HIS A 83 -12.67 -1.60 20.93
#